data_AF-A0AAD1E6Y8-F1
#
_entry.id   AF-A0AAD1E6Y8-F1
#
_cell.length_a   1.000
_cell.length_b   1.000
_cell.length_c   1.000
_cell.angle_alpha   90.00
_cell.angle_beta   90.00
_cell.angle_gamma   90.00
#
_symmetry.space_group_name_H-M   'P 1'
#
loop_
_entity.id
_entity.type
_entity.pdbx_description
1 polymer ?
#
loop_
_entity_poly.entity_id
_entity_poly.type
_entity_poly.pdbx_seq_one_letter_code
_entity_poly.pdbx_strand_id
1 'polypeptide(L)'
;MQSPPTLTAREICQVLRELALGTRTLGPSSQRVLLADDSWQVRLDIEGWTLTLVNHGQTLSHCEQCHSPDGRVETLDAWQRYGTDPVKLLSIWEHQQLQRLLQAL
;
A
#
# COMPACT_ATOMS: atom_id res chain seq x y z
N MET A 1 20.65 -4.01 22.34
CA MET A 1 19.36 -4.44 21.75
C MET A 1 19.27 -3.73 20.40
N GLN A 2 19.52 -4.44 19.29
CA GLN A 2 19.35 -3.84 17.97
C GLN A 2 17.85 -3.77 17.70
N SER A 3 17.31 -2.57 17.56
CA SER A 3 15.96 -2.40 17.03
C SER A 3 15.91 -3.09 15.66
N PRO A 4 14.88 -3.87 15.34
CA PRO A 4 14.75 -4.43 14.01
C PRO A 4 14.79 -3.30 12.96
N PRO A 5 15.35 -3.55 11.77
CA PRO A 5 15.40 -2.54 10.73
C PRO A 5 13.98 -2.04 10.42
N THR A 6 13.84 -0.73 10.25
CA THR A 6 12.58 -0.09 9.87
C THR A 6 12.08 -0.70 8.56
N LEU A 7 10.76 -0.82 8.43
CA LEU A 7 10.18 -1.35 7.20
C LEU A 7 10.44 -0.35 6.07
N THR A 8 10.98 -0.81 4.95
CA THR A 8 11.40 0.10 3.89
C THR A 8 10.31 0.27 2.84
N ALA A 9 10.26 1.45 2.22
CA ALA A 9 9.39 1.69 1.07
C ALA A 9 9.62 0.69 -0.08
N ARG A 10 10.84 0.15 -0.21
CA ARG A 10 11.17 -0.86 -1.23
C ARG A 10 10.51 -2.20 -0.95
N GLU A 11 10.46 -2.64 0.31
CA GLU A 11 9.75 -3.87 0.70
C GLU A 11 8.26 -3.73 0.42
N ILE A 12 7.66 -2.60 0.81
CA ILE A 12 6.24 -2.34 0.56
C ILE A 12 5.95 -2.26 -0.94
N CYS A 13 6.78 -1.52 -1.70
CA CYS A 13 6.66 -1.42 -3.16
C CYS A 13 6.71 -2.80 -3.83
N GLN A 14 7.56 -3.71 -3.34
CA GLN A 14 7.63 -5.07 -3.86
C GLN A 14 6.32 -5.85 -3.62
N VAL A 15 5.71 -5.72 -2.45
CA VAL A 15 4.39 -6.34 -2.17
C VAL A 15 3.31 -5.77 -3.08
N LEU A 16 3.29 -4.44 -3.28
CA LEU A 16 2.34 -3.78 -4.19
C LEU A 16 2.54 -4.20 -5.65
N ARG A 17 3.80 -4.36 -6.09
CA ARG A 17 4.16 -4.90 -7.41
C ARG A 17 3.63 -6.32 -7.58
N GLU A 18 3.82 -7.17 -6.59
CA GLU A 18 3.37 -8.57 -6.64
C GLU A 18 1.83 -8.67 -6.69
N LEU A 19 1.11 -7.77 -6.00
CA LEU A 19 -0.33 -7.63 -6.18
C LEU A 19 -0.70 -7.16 -7.60
N ALA A 20 0.00 -6.15 -8.13
CA ALA A 20 -0.25 -5.62 -9.47
C ALA A 20 -0.01 -6.67 -10.57
N LEU A 21 0.97 -7.55 -10.37
CA LEU A 21 1.27 -8.69 -11.25
C LEU A 21 0.32 -9.89 -11.04
N GLY A 22 -0.49 -9.88 -9.99
CA GLY A 22 -1.35 -11.00 -9.62
C GLY A 22 -0.59 -12.21 -9.04
N THR A 23 0.67 -12.03 -8.62
CA THR A 23 1.46 -13.08 -7.96
C THR A 23 1.15 -13.18 -6.46
N ARG A 24 0.55 -12.12 -5.88
CA ARG A 24 -0.10 -12.16 -4.57
C ARG A 24 -1.59 -11.96 -4.72
N THR A 25 -2.35 -12.50 -3.77
CA THR A 25 -3.80 -12.37 -3.73
C THR A 25 -4.26 -11.51 -2.57
N LEU A 26 -5.37 -10.80 -2.79
CA LEU A 26 -6.03 -10.05 -1.72
C LEU A 26 -6.77 -11.01 -0.80
N GLY A 27 -6.53 -10.86 0.49
CA GLY A 27 -7.27 -11.54 1.54
C GLY A 27 -8.69 -10.98 1.68
N PRO A 28 -9.61 -11.77 2.26
CA PRO A 28 -11.03 -11.44 2.36
C PRO A 28 -11.31 -10.24 3.28
N SER A 29 -10.35 -9.86 4.11
CA SER A 29 -10.44 -8.70 5.02
C SER A 29 -10.14 -7.37 4.30
N SER A 30 -9.80 -7.41 3.01
CA SER A 30 -9.55 -6.22 2.21
C SER A 30 -10.86 -5.45 2.01
N GLN A 31 -10.86 -4.16 2.33
CA GLN A 31 -12.07 -3.34 2.32
C GLN A 31 -11.79 -1.91 1.90
N ARG A 32 -12.70 -1.34 1.11
CA ARG A 32 -12.71 0.08 0.76
C ARG A 32 -13.56 0.87 1.75
N VAL A 33 -13.08 2.06 2.11
CA VAL A 33 -13.83 3.05 2.89
C VAL A 33 -13.78 4.39 2.16
N LEU A 34 -14.95 4.97 1.89
CA LEU A 34 -15.05 6.33 1.34
C LEU A 34 -14.63 7.36 2.40
N LEU A 35 -13.89 8.37 1.97
CA LEU A 35 -13.49 9.52 2.80
C LEU A 35 -14.26 10.76 2.35
N ALA A 36 -13.99 11.89 3.00
CA ALA A 36 -14.46 13.19 2.52
C ALA A 36 -13.77 13.58 1.20
N ASP A 37 -14.35 14.54 0.48
CA ASP A 37 -13.70 15.23 -0.65
C ASP A 37 -13.30 14.35 -1.85
N ASP A 38 -14.16 13.37 -2.20
CA ASP A 38 -13.94 12.43 -3.32
C ASP A 38 -12.71 11.52 -3.16
N SER A 39 -12.12 11.51 -1.97
CA SER A 39 -11.09 10.56 -1.60
C SER A 39 -11.69 9.28 -1.07
N TRP A 40 -10.92 8.20 -1.16
CA TRP A 40 -11.24 6.95 -0.52
C TRP A 40 -9.97 6.22 -0.13
N GLN A 41 -10.07 5.46 0.95
CA GLN A 41 -9.00 4.60 1.40
C GLN A 41 -9.38 3.14 1.14
N VAL A 42 -8.36 2.30 1.01
CA VAL A 42 -8.53 0.86 0.95
C VAL A 42 -7.51 0.23 1.88
N ARG A 43 -8.02 -0.64 2.75
CA ARG A 43 -7.19 -1.53 3.55
C ARG A 43 -7.06 -2.83 2.78
N LEU A 44 -5.85 -3.21 2.44
CA LEU A 44 -5.50 -4.47 1.81
C LEU A 44 -4.97 -5.41 2.87
N ASP A 45 -5.52 -6.61 2.88
CA ASP A 45 -4.97 -7.76 3.59
C ASP A 45 -4.26 -8.65 2.56
N ILE A 46 -2.98 -8.98 2.77
CA ILE A 46 -2.17 -9.67 1.76
C ILE A 46 -1.20 -10.62 2.47
N GLU A 47 -1.59 -11.89 2.65
CA GLU A 47 -0.69 -12.92 3.18
C GLU A 47 0.04 -12.50 4.49
N GLY A 48 -0.69 -11.85 5.41
CA GLY A 48 -0.15 -11.34 6.68
C GLY A 48 0.38 -9.91 6.63
N TRP A 49 0.43 -9.27 5.46
CA TRP A 49 0.62 -7.83 5.33
C TRP A 49 -0.72 -7.10 5.47
N THR A 50 -0.70 -5.92 6.08
CA THR A 50 -1.83 -4.99 6.07
C THR A 50 -1.37 -3.65 5.54
N LEU A 51 -1.90 -3.23 4.39
CA LEU A 51 -1.55 -1.96 3.75
C LEU A 51 -2.79 -1.07 3.68
N THR A 52 -2.67 0.19 4.05
CA THR A 52 -3.69 1.21 3.87
C THR A 52 -3.23 2.15 2.77
N LEU A 53 -3.96 2.17 1.66
CA LEU A 53 -3.70 3.01 0.51
C LEU A 53 -4.79 4.06 0.36
N VAL A 54 -4.40 5.28 0.01
CA VAL A 54 -5.33 6.39 -0.22
C VAL A 54 -5.39 6.70 -1.72
N ASN A 55 -6.61 6.88 -2.20
CA ASN A 55 -6.93 7.24 -3.57
C ASN A 55 -7.70 8.57 -3.56
N HIS A 56 -7.51 9.37 -4.60
CA HIS A 56 -8.28 10.59 -4.86
C HIS A 56 -9.00 10.43 -6.19
N GLY A 57 -10.33 10.40 -6.16
CA GLY A 57 -11.16 10.03 -7.31
C GLY A 57 -10.75 8.66 -7.84
N GLN A 58 -10.22 8.62 -9.06
CA GLN A 58 -9.77 7.36 -9.68
C GLN A 58 -8.29 7.05 -9.47
N THR A 59 -7.51 7.94 -8.87
CA THR A 59 -6.04 7.86 -8.85
C THR A 59 -5.51 7.38 -7.52
N LEU A 60 -4.67 6.33 -7.52
CA LEU A 60 -3.90 5.93 -6.34
C LEU A 60 -2.88 7.02 -6.00
N SER A 61 -2.91 7.51 -4.75
CA SER A 61 -2.15 8.67 -4.32
C SER A 61 -0.94 8.32 -3.48
N HIS A 62 -1.12 7.58 -2.38
CA HIS A 62 -0.05 7.24 -1.43
C HIS A 62 -0.34 6.02 -0.54
N CYS A 63 0.71 5.38 0.03
CA CYS A 63 0.55 4.52 1.23
C CYS A 63 0.44 5.40 2.47
N GLU A 64 -0.68 5.25 3.19
CA GLU A 64 -0.91 5.90 4.47
C GLU A 64 -0.25 5.12 5.62
N GLN A 65 -0.43 3.80 5.61
CA GLN A 65 0.12 2.94 6.65
C GLN A 65 0.38 1.54 6.11
N CYS A 66 1.46 0.92 6.56
CA CYS A 66 1.91 -0.35 6.05
C CYS A 66 2.43 -1.20 7.24
N HIS A 67 1.87 -2.41 7.43
CA HIS A 67 2.23 -3.38 8.46
C HIS A 67 2.73 -4.66 7.79
N SER A 68 3.89 -5.14 8.24
CA SER A 68 4.48 -6.39 7.77
C SER A 68 4.11 -7.57 8.67
N PRO A 69 4.14 -8.81 8.14
CA PRO A 69 3.81 -10.02 8.89
C PRO A 69 4.76 -10.30 10.07
N ASP A 70 5.96 -9.70 10.07
CA ASP A 70 6.92 -9.78 11.16
C ASP A 70 6.68 -8.72 12.26
N GLY A 71 5.61 -7.93 12.15
CA GLY A 71 5.19 -6.95 13.16
C GLY A 71 5.81 -5.56 13.02
N ARG A 72 6.59 -5.29 11.96
CA ARG A 72 7.07 -3.91 11.69
C ARG A 72 5.94 -3.07 11.11
N VAL A 73 5.95 -1.78 11.46
CA VAL A 73 4.91 -0.83 11.08
C VAL A 73 5.56 0.46 10.61
N GLU A 74 5.07 0.97 9.49
CA GLU A 74 5.44 2.29 8.98
C GLU A 74 4.20 3.06 8.55
N THR A 75 4.32 4.38 8.59
CA THR A 75 3.24 5.32 8.30
C THR A 75 3.70 6.38 7.32
N LEU A 76 2.76 7.20 6.85
CA LEU A 76 3.02 8.32 5.97
C LEU A 76 4.17 9.23 6.43
N ASP A 77 4.34 9.41 7.74
CA ASP A 77 5.41 10.23 8.32
C ASP A 77 6.81 9.74 7.91
N ALA A 78 7.01 8.43 7.78
CA ALA A 78 8.28 7.84 7.35
C ALA A 78 8.64 8.25 5.91
N TRP A 79 7.63 8.27 5.03
CA TRP A 79 7.80 8.66 3.64
C TRP A 79 8.01 10.17 3.49
N GLN A 80 7.32 10.97 4.30
CA GLN A 80 7.42 12.43 4.24
C GLN A 80 8.75 12.97 4.78
N ARG A 81 9.32 12.34 5.82
CA ARG A 81 10.54 12.88 6.46
C ARG A 81 11.83 12.45 5.79
N TYR A 82 11.97 11.16 5.47
CA TYR A 82 13.26 10.58 5.08
C TYR A 82 13.15 9.60 3.91
N GLY A 83 11.94 9.30 3.44
CA GLY A 83 11.66 8.24 2.50
C GLY A 83 11.15 8.70 1.15
N THR A 84 10.77 7.72 0.35
CA THR A 84 9.93 7.90 -0.84
C THR A 84 8.71 7.04 -0.62
N ASP A 85 7.54 7.56 -0.96
CA ASP A 85 6.30 6.80 -0.89
C ASP A 85 6.41 5.52 -1.73
N PRO A 86 6.12 4.34 -1.18
CA PRO A 86 6.19 3.07 -1.90
C PRO A 86 5.35 3.04 -3.17
N VAL A 87 4.23 3.77 -3.22
CA VAL A 87 3.37 3.89 -4.41
C VAL A 87 4.11 4.59 -5.55
N LYS A 88 4.94 5.60 -5.23
CA LYS A 88 5.71 6.37 -6.22
C LYS A 88 6.90 5.60 -6.80
N LEU A 89 7.28 4.48 -6.19
CA LEU A 89 8.33 3.59 -6.68
C LEU A 89 7.82 2.59 -7.72
N LEU A 90 6.50 2.48 -7.88
CA LEU A 90 5.88 1.63 -8.91
C LEU A 90 6.07 2.27 -10.30
N SER A 91 6.24 1.42 -11.32
CA SER A 91 6.13 1.84 -12.70
C SER A 91 4.69 2.26 -13.04
N ILE A 92 4.53 3.01 -14.12
CA ILE A 92 3.21 3.46 -14.61
C ILE A 92 2.26 2.27 -14.79
N TRP A 93 2.75 1.17 -15.37
CA TRP A 93 1.94 -0.02 -15.60
C TRP A 93 1.51 -0.70 -14.29
N GLU A 94 2.44 -0.90 -13.35
CA GLU A 94 2.15 -1.50 -12.04
C GLU A 94 1.12 -0.66 -11.27
N HIS A 95 1.29 0.67 -11.30
CA HIS A 95 0.38 1.60 -10.67
C HIS A 95 -1.03 1.51 -11.27
N GLN A 96 -1.15 1.43 -12.60
CA GLN A 96 -2.44 1.27 -13.28
C GLN A 96 -3.11 -0.07 -12.98
N GLN A 97 -2.36 -1.17 -12.94
CA GLN A 97 -2.93 -2.47 -12.57
C GLN A 97 -3.43 -2.49 -11.13
N LEU A 98 -2.62 -1.98 -10.21
CA LEU A 98 -3.03 -1.86 -8.81
C LEU A 98 -4.29 -1.01 -8.70
N GLN A 99 -4.33 0.16 -9.33
CA GLN A 99 -5.51 1.03 -9.32
C GLN A 99 -6.78 0.31 -9.82
N ARG A 100 -6.68 -0.48 -10.90
CA ARG A 100 -7.80 -1.28 -11.41
C ARG A 100 -8.26 -2.35 -10.42
N LEU A 101 -7.31 -3.05 -9.79
CA LEU A 101 -7.59 -4.01 -8.73
C LEU A 101 -8.31 -3.34 -7.56
N LEU A 102 -7.79 -2.20 -7.12
CA LEU A 102 -8.35 -1.45 -6.01
C LEU A 102 -9.74 -0.95 -6.31
N GLN A 103 -10.07 -0.59 -7.56
CA GLN A 103 -11.39 -0.15 -8.02
C GLN A 103 -12.40 -1.30 -8.15
N ALA A 104 -11.94 -2.55 -8.29
CA ALA A 104 -12.80 -3.73 -8.40
C ALA A 104 -13.25 -4.30 -7.04
N LEU A 105 -12.65 -3.85 -5.93
CA LEU A 105 -13.12 -4.10 -4.56
C LEU A 105 -14.44 -3.38 -4.26
#